data_AF-A0A2I0P4Y0-F1
#
_entry.id   AF-A0A2I0P4Y0-F1
#
_cell.length_a   1.000
_cell.length_b   1.000
_cell.length_c   1.000
_cell.angle_alpha   90.00
_cell.angle_beta   90.00
_cell.angle_gamma   90.00
#
_symmetry.space_group_name_H-M   'P 1'
#
loop_
_entity.id
_entity.type
_entity.pdbx_description
1 polymer ?
#
loop_
_entity_poly.entity_id
_entity_poly.type
_entity_poly.pdbx_seq_one_letter_code
_entity_poly.pdbx_strand_id
1 'polypeptide(L)'
;MACWTITLEREGAAIVIRGEGDDPHAPDRIDYDLRGSPGPVYRELLDRIRGGVEVHLLDRMKDERDLYWIAECAYTEALLHPGWSVETDLPLLSEAEELPEGAIP
;
A
#
# COMPACT_ATOMS: atom_id res chain seq x y z
N MET A 1 -4.70 -19.39 1.11
CA MET A 1 -3.70 -18.37 1.45
C MET A 1 -2.92 -17.94 0.23
N ALA A 2 -3.32 -16.78 -0.26
CA ALA A 2 -2.51 -15.98 -1.15
C ALA A 2 -1.44 -15.24 -0.32
N CYS A 3 -0.40 -14.80 -1.02
CA CYS A 3 0.61 -13.90 -0.49
C CYS A 3 0.67 -12.69 -1.41
N TRP A 4 0.75 -11.51 -0.81
CA TRP A 4 0.91 -10.24 -1.51
C TRP A 4 2.10 -9.49 -0.95
N THR A 5 2.72 -8.69 -1.81
CA THR A 5 3.92 -7.94 -1.51
C THR A 5 3.71 -6.48 -1.91
N ILE A 6 4.10 -5.57 -1.03
CA ILE A 6 4.25 -4.15 -1.29
C ILE A 6 5.71 -3.80 -1.03
N THR A 7 6.42 -3.35 -2.06
CA THR A 7 7.83 -3.00 -1.97
C THR A 7 7.98 -1.50 -2.16
N LEU A 8 8.46 -0.83 -1.11
CA LEU A 8 9.01 0.51 -1.21
C LEU A 8 10.50 0.40 -1.45
N GLU A 9 11.01 0.89 -2.57
CA GLU A 9 12.44 0.78 -2.88
C GLU A 9 13.06 2.10 -3.33
N ARG A 10 14.33 2.24 -3.01
CA ARG A 10 15.25 3.24 -3.56
C ARG A 10 16.58 2.56 -3.85
N GLU A 11 17.47 3.23 -4.56
CA GLU A 11 18.84 2.74 -4.73
C GLU A 11 19.48 2.42 -3.37
N GLY A 12 19.83 1.15 -3.15
CA GLY A 12 20.50 0.66 -1.94
C GLY A 12 19.64 0.46 -0.68
N ALA A 13 18.31 0.66 -0.74
CA ALA A 13 17.42 0.36 0.39
C ALA A 13 16.01 -0.04 -0.06
N ALA A 14 15.36 -0.93 0.70
CA ALA A 14 13.98 -1.30 0.47
C ALA A 14 13.24 -1.61 1.78
N ILE A 15 11.93 -1.39 1.77
CA ILE A 15 10.97 -1.78 2.78
C ILE A 15 9.99 -2.71 2.07
N VAL A 16 10.01 -3.99 2.42
CA VAL A 16 9.15 -5.00 1.81
C VAL A 16 8.11 -5.41 2.83
N ILE A 17 6.84 -5.22 2.51
CA ILE A 17 5.70 -5.58 3.34
C ILE A 17 5.04 -6.79 2.69
N ARG A 18 4.88 -7.87 3.47
CA ARG A 18 4.25 -9.11 3.00
C ARG A 18 2.96 -9.32 3.75
N GLY A 19 1.86 -9.38 3.02
CA GLY A 19 0.57 -9.79 3.53
C GLY A 19 0.30 -11.24 3.17
N GLU A 20 -0.25 -12.01 4.10
CA GLU A 20 -0.63 -13.40 3.88
C GLU A 20 -2.05 -13.62 4.40
N GLY A 21 -2.90 -14.24 3.59
CA GLY A 21 -4.30 -14.50 3.94
C GLY A 21 -5.16 -14.89 2.74
N ASP A 22 -6.47 -14.94 2.94
CA ASP A 22 -7.44 -15.16 1.87
C ASP A 22 -8.13 -13.86 1.40
N ASP A 23 -8.08 -12.79 2.19
CA ASP A 23 -8.60 -11.45 1.86
C ASP A 23 -7.50 -10.39 2.06
N PRO A 24 -7.08 -9.63 1.02
CA PRO A 24 -6.10 -8.56 1.18
C PRO A 24 -6.61 -7.38 2.05
N HIS A 25 -7.93 -7.25 2.21
CA HIS A 25 -8.50 -6.26 3.14
C HIS A 25 -8.41 -6.70 4.61
N ALA A 26 -8.17 -7.98 4.87
CA ALA A 26 -8.08 -8.54 6.20
C ALA A 26 -7.05 -9.68 6.23
N PRO A 27 -5.76 -9.38 5.99
CA PRO A 27 -4.73 -10.40 5.96
C PRO A 27 -4.57 -11.03 7.36
N ASP A 28 -4.37 -12.34 7.41
CA ASP A 28 -4.11 -13.06 8.65
C ASP A 28 -2.79 -12.59 9.27
N ARG A 29 -1.77 -12.36 8.42
CA ARG A 29 -0.42 -11.98 8.82
C ARG A 29 0.14 -10.87 7.95
N ILE A 30 0.95 -10.01 8.59
CA ILE A 30 1.69 -8.95 7.93
C ILE A 30 3.12 -8.99 8.48
N ASP A 31 4.09 -9.13 7.60
CA ASP A 31 5.51 -9.12 7.91
C ASP A 31 6.21 -7.94 7.22
N TYR A 32 7.25 -7.42 7.87
CA TYR A 32 8.07 -6.31 7.37
C TYR A 32 9.53 -6.77 7.25
N ASP A 33 10.09 -6.67 6.05
CA ASP A 33 11.51 -6.94 5.75
C ASP A 33 12.20 -5.64 5.33
N LEU A 34 13.27 -5.28 6.03
CA LEU A 34 14.05 -4.07 5.76
C LEU A 34 15.39 -4.44 5.14
N ARG A 35 15.68 -3.82 3.99
CA ARG A 35 16.92 -4.01 3.25
C ARG A 35 17.70 -2.71 3.20
N GLY A 36 19.01 -2.82 3.42
CA GLY A 36 19.89 -1.66 3.47
C GLY A 36 19.51 -0.70 4.60
N SER A 37 19.62 0.60 4.35
CA SER A 37 19.24 1.65 5.31
C SER A 37 18.10 2.49 4.74
N PRO A 38 16.83 2.21 5.10
CA PRO A 38 15.68 2.99 4.64
C PRO A 38 15.61 4.39 5.27
N GLY A 39 16.39 4.66 6.33
CA GLY A 39 16.36 5.94 7.01
C GLY A 39 15.01 6.21 7.70
N PRO A 40 14.51 7.46 7.72
CA PRO A 40 13.29 7.82 8.43
C PRO A 40 12.01 7.28 7.76
N VAL A 41 12.06 6.98 6.46
CA VAL A 41 10.90 6.58 5.64
C VAL A 41 10.16 5.38 6.23
N TYR A 42 10.89 4.41 6.80
CA TYR A 42 10.24 3.27 7.45
C TYR A 42 9.40 3.70 8.65
N ARG A 43 9.88 4.65 9.45
CA ARG A 43 9.13 5.13 10.61
C ARG A 43 7.95 6.00 10.18
N GLU A 44 8.16 6.88 9.20
CA GLU A 44 7.10 7.75 8.64
C GLU A 44 5.97 6.91 8.04
N LEU A 45 6.31 5.84 7.31
CA LEU A 45 5.35 4.86 6.82
C LEU A 45 4.56 4.19 7.94
N LEU A 46 5.22 3.72 9.00
CA LEU A 46 4.55 3.10 10.14
C LEU A 46 3.64 4.08 10.90
N ASP A 47 4.08 5.32 11.08
CA ASP A 47 3.29 6.37 11.74
C ASP A 47 2.03 6.70 10.91
N ARG A 48 2.14 6.71 9.57
CA ARG A 48 0.97 6.88 8.70
C ARG A 48 0.00 5.71 8.78
N ILE A 49 0.49 4.48 8.70
CA ILE A 49 -0.35 3.27 8.79
C ILE A 49 -1.16 3.30 10.09
N ARG A 50 -0.50 3.58 11.22
CA ARG A 50 -1.12 3.70 12.56
C ARG A 50 -2.02 4.90 12.74
N GLY A 51 -1.90 5.92 11.87
CA GLY A 51 -2.82 7.05 11.82
C GLY A 51 -4.25 6.64 11.43
N GLY A 52 -4.40 5.42 10.89
CA GLY A 52 -5.67 4.86 10.46
C GLY A 52 -6.09 5.36 9.08
N VAL A 53 -7.05 4.65 8.49
CA VAL A 53 -7.55 4.92 7.13
C VAL A 53 -8.14 6.32 7.06
N GLU A 54 -7.72 7.10 6.07
CA GLU A 54 -8.29 8.42 5.83
C GLU A 54 -9.78 8.33 5.47
N VAL A 55 -10.58 9.26 5.99
CA VAL A 55 -12.06 9.21 5.91
C VAL A 55 -12.58 9.02 4.48
N HIS A 56 -11.89 9.58 3.49
CA HIS A 56 -12.30 9.51 2.09
C HIS A 56 -12.01 8.13 1.42
N LEU A 57 -11.29 7.24 2.10
CA LEU A 57 -10.93 5.89 1.64
C LEU A 57 -11.69 4.78 2.37
N LEU A 58 -12.50 5.11 3.39
CA LEU A 58 -13.24 4.14 4.21
C LEU A 58 -14.27 3.30 3.42
N ASP A 59 -14.66 3.73 2.23
CA ASP A 59 -15.52 2.95 1.32
C ASP A 59 -14.78 1.74 0.70
N ARG A 60 -13.45 1.85 0.59
CA ARG A 60 -12.60 0.86 -0.09
C ARG A 60 -11.68 0.10 0.85
N MET A 61 -11.35 0.68 2.00
CA MET A 61 -10.38 0.14 2.95
C MET A 61 -11.00 -0.06 4.32
N LYS A 62 -10.77 -1.22 4.92
CA LYS A 62 -11.44 -1.63 6.16
C LYS A 62 -10.79 -1.03 7.40
N ASP A 63 -9.46 -1.14 7.53
CA ASP A 63 -8.71 -0.70 8.71
C ASP A 63 -7.21 -0.55 8.43
N GLU A 64 -6.42 -0.24 9.46
CA GLU A 64 -4.97 -0.01 9.36
C GLU A 64 -4.18 -1.23 8.84
N ARG A 65 -4.72 -2.45 8.97
CA ARG A 65 -4.11 -3.69 8.48
C ARG A 65 -4.51 -4.05 7.05
N ASP A 66 -5.43 -3.30 6.45
CA ASP A 66 -5.82 -3.48 5.06
C ASP A 66 -4.61 -3.26 4.15
N LEU A 67 -4.25 -4.25 3.32
CA LEU A 67 -3.07 -4.14 2.46
C LEU A 67 -3.22 -3.03 1.42
N TYR A 68 -4.44 -2.68 1.01
CA TYR A 68 -4.66 -1.54 0.13
C TYR A 68 -4.42 -0.21 0.84
N TRP A 69 -4.78 -0.11 2.12
CA TRP A 69 -4.43 1.07 2.93
C TRP A 69 -2.91 1.19 3.11
N ILE A 70 -2.24 0.08 3.39
CA ILE A 70 -0.79 0.03 3.50
C ILE A 70 -0.12 0.41 2.17
N ALA A 71 -0.68 -0.02 1.04
CA ALA A 71 -0.20 0.36 -0.28
C ALA A 71 -0.38 1.87 -0.54
N GLU A 72 -1.53 2.46 -0.20
CA GLU A 72 -1.73 3.92 -0.31
C GLU A 72 -0.76 4.70 0.59
N CYS A 73 -0.50 4.21 1.80
CA CYS A 73 0.53 4.79 2.67
C CYS A 73 1.90 4.73 1.99
N ALA A 74 2.27 3.58 1.44
CA ALA A 74 3.50 3.40 0.69
C ALA A 74 3.60 4.37 -0.50
N TYR A 75 2.56 4.48 -1.33
CA TYR A 75 2.52 5.43 -2.44
C TYR A 75 2.70 6.87 -1.98
N THR A 76 2.03 7.25 -0.89
CA THR A 76 2.15 8.59 -0.32
C THR A 76 3.58 8.87 0.15
N GLU A 77 4.22 7.94 0.87
CA GLU A 77 5.60 8.11 1.31
C GLU A 77 6.58 8.15 0.12
N ALA A 78 6.37 7.34 -0.92
CA ALA A 78 7.18 7.43 -2.13
C ALA A 78 7.05 8.80 -2.84
N LEU A 79 5.87 9.42 -2.81
CA LEU A 79 5.66 10.77 -3.33
C LEU A 79 6.36 11.85 -2.49
N LEU A 80 6.41 11.67 -1.17
CA LEU A 80 7.04 12.62 -0.23
C LEU A 80 8.56 12.49 -0.18
N HIS A 81 9.10 11.31 -0.50
CA HIS A 81 10.54 11.02 -0.43
C HIS A 81 11.14 10.78 -1.83
N PRO A 82 11.88 11.77 -2.40
CA PRO A 82 12.47 11.65 -3.73
C PRO A 82 13.36 10.40 -3.87
N GLY A 83 13.20 9.69 -4.99
CA GLY A 83 13.97 8.49 -5.32
C GLY A 83 13.42 7.19 -4.75
N TRP A 84 12.31 7.24 -4.01
CA TRP A 84 11.55 6.06 -3.65
C TRP A 84 10.49 5.73 -4.72
N SER A 85 10.19 4.46 -4.88
CA SER A 85 9.16 3.94 -5.78
C SER A 85 8.46 2.77 -5.14
N VAL A 86 7.22 2.49 -5.59
CA VAL A 86 6.38 1.43 -5.04
C VAL A 86 6.09 0.40 -6.12
N GLU A 87 6.33 -0.85 -5.80
CA GLU A 87 5.88 -2.01 -6.58
C GLU A 87 4.96 -2.86 -5.71
N THR A 88 3.85 -3.34 -6.27
CA THR A 88 2.88 -4.17 -5.55
C THR A 88 2.30 -5.24 -6.46
N ASP A 89 2.07 -6.44 -5.91
CA ASP A 89 1.32 -7.52 -6.60
C ASP A 89 -0.15 -7.60 -6.16
N LEU A 90 -0.61 -6.66 -5.33
CA LEU A 90 -2.02 -6.58 -4.94
C LEU A 90 -2.90 -6.52 -6.19
N PRO A 91 -4.01 -7.28 -6.23
CA PRO A 91 -4.94 -7.18 -7.32
C PRO A 91 -5.44 -5.74 -7.40
N LEU A 92 -5.64 -5.21 -8.61
CA LEU A 92 -6.20 -3.87 -8.75
C LEU A 92 -7.56 -3.87 -8.04
N LEU A 93 -7.75 -2.93 -7.10
CA LEU A 93 -9.10 -2.59 -6.66
C LEU A 93 -9.83 -2.23 -7.94
N SER A 94 -10.89 -2.96 -8.29
CA SER A 94 -11.71 -2.60 -9.44
C SER A 94 -12.07 -1.13 -9.29
N GLU A 95 -11.42 -0.30 -10.10
CA GLU A 95 -11.82 1.07 -10.30
C GLU A 95 -13.29 0.97 -10.68
N ALA A 96 -14.15 1.65 -9.92
CA ALA A 96 -15.60 1.59 -10.08
C ALA A 96 -15.95 1.36 -11.56
N GLU A 97 -16.55 0.21 -11.84
CA GLU A 97 -17.07 -0.11 -13.15
C GLU A 97 -17.85 1.12 -13.65
N GLU A 98 -17.50 1.60 -14.84
CA GLU A 98 -18.19 2.62 -15.65
C GLU A 98 -17.87 4.11 -15.35
N LEU A 99 -16.72 4.58 -15.86
CA LEU A 99 -16.77 5.81 -16.65
C LEU A 99 -17.81 5.57 -17.76
N PRO A 100 -18.87 6.39 -17.91
CA PRO A 100 -19.77 6.21 -19.03
C PRO A 100 -19.00 6.44 -20.33
N GLU A 101 -18.79 5.37 -21.12
CA GLU A 101 -18.56 5.45 -22.56
C GLU A 101 -19.80 6.08 -23.19
N GLY A 102 -19.88 7.40 -23.13
CA GLY A 102 -21.10 8.12 -23.44
C GLY A 102 -20.91 9.62 -23.63
N ALA A 103 -19.76 10.04 -24.16
CA ALA A 103 -19.59 11.32 -24.83
C ALA A 103 -19.13 10.95 -26.26
N ILE A 104 -19.95 11.00 -27.31
CA ILE A 104 -20.58 12.14 -28.02
C ILE A 104 -21.37 11.47 -29.19
N PRO A 105 -22.55 11.96 -29.66
CA PRO A 105 -22.76 13.33 -30.12
C PRO A 105 -23.94 14.11 -29.58
#